data_AF-M4B609-F1
#
_entry.id   AF-M4B609-F1
#
_cell.length_a   1.000
_cell.length_b   1.000
_cell.length_c   1.000
_cell.angle_alpha   90.00
_cell.angle_beta   90.00
_cell.angle_gamma   90.00
#
_symmetry.space_group_name_H-M   'P 1'
#
loop_
_entity.id
_entity.type
_entity.pdbx_description
1 polymer ?
#
loop_
_entity_poly.entity_id
_entity_poly.type
_entity_poly.pdbx_seq_one_letter_code
_entity_poly.pdbx_strand_id
1 'polypeptide(L)'
;MQWVDKRLPVDEKLVNLDQVEGLLCNVVLSTVWSSLWMSRHWFAIRKIRGVCYNLDSKLATPMELVNTGECELFVVLKESTTMEQTHLSGGNDDL
;
A
#
# COMPACT_ATOMS: atom_id res chain seq x y z
N MET A 1 8.80 -14.35 -11.00
CA MET A 1 8.58 -13.05 -10.33
C MET A 1 9.09 -11.98 -11.27
N GLN A 2 8.23 -11.03 -11.67
CA GLN A 2 8.58 -9.97 -12.62
C GLN A 2 8.71 -8.65 -11.85
N TRP A 3 9.81 -7.93 -12.05
CA TRP A 3 9.97 -6.59 -11.49
C TRP A 3 9.20 -5.59 -12.34
N VAL A 4 8.37 -4.77 -11.69
CA VAL A 4 7.58 -3.72 -12.34
C VAL A 4 8.02 -2.37 -11.75
N ASP A 5 8.30 -1.42 -12.62
CA ASP A 5 8.69 -0.08 -12.20
C ASP A 5 7.46 0.73 -11.80
N LYS A 6 7.28 0.95 -10.49
CA LYS A 6 6.18 1.73 -9.93
C LYS A 6 6.15 3.21 -10.34
N ARG A 7 7.23 3.72 -10.96
CA ARG A 7 7.28 5.09 -11.47
C ARG A 7 6.48 5.24 -12.76
N LEU A 8 6.17 4.13 -13.42
CA LEU A 8 5.24 4.09 -14.55
C LEU A 8 3.80 4.03 -14.02
N PRO A 9 2.82 4.56 -14.78
CA PRO A 9 1.41 4.37 -14.46
C PRO A 9 1.12 2.87 -14.30
N VAL A 10 0.53 2.47 -13.17
CA VAL A 10 0.14 1.08 -12.96
C VAL A 10 -1.24 0.88 -13.57
N ASP A 11 -1.24 0.48 -14.83
CA ASP A 11 -2.45 0.15 -15.60
C ASP A 11 -2.54 -1.37 -15.84
N GLU A 12 -3.69 -1.83 -16.37
CA GLU A 12 -3.89 -3.25 -16.71
C GLU A 12 -2.89 -3.79 -17.74
N LYS A 13 -2.26 -2.90 -18.53
CA LYS A 13 -1.24 -3.27 -19.52
C LYS A 13 0.11 -3.55 -18.84
N LEU A 14 0.42 -2.83 -17.78
CA LEU A 14 1.62 -3.03 -16.97
C LEU A 14 1.45 -4.22 -16.03
N VAL A 15 0.28 -4.33 -15.39
CA VAL A 15 -0.04 -5.38 -14.43
C VAL A 15 -1.50 -5.81 -14.55
N ASN A 16 -1.73 -6.99 -15.12
CA ASN A 16 -3.04 -7.61 -15.14
C ASN A 16 -3.22 -8.53 -13.91
N LEU A 17 -4.00 -8.07 -12.92
CA LEU A 17 -4.28 -8.80 -11.67
C LEU A 17 -5.07 -10.11 -11.86
N ASP A 18 -5.69 -10.33 -13.02
CA ASP A 18 -6.33 -11.62 -13.35
C ASP A 18 -5.33 -12.66 -13.89
N GLN A 19 -4.13 -12.24 -14.28
CA GLN A 19 -3.09 -13.11 -14.83
C GLN A 19 -1.93 -13.36 -13.84
N VAL A 20 -1.95 -12.71 -12.68
CA VAL A 20 -0.93 -12.87 -11.65
C VAL A 20 -1.54 -13.30 -10.32
N GLU A 21 -0.78 -14.07 -9.54
CA GLU A 21 -1.20 -14.52 -8.21
C GLU A 21 -1.38 -13.36 -7.22
N GLY A 22 -0.60 -12.30 -7.40
CA GLY A 22 -0.61 -11.11 -6.55
C GLY A 22 0.60 -10.22 -6.81
N LEU A 23 0.61 -9.08 -6.12
CA LEU A 23 1.69 -8.10 -6.17
C LEU A 23 2.38 -8.01 -4.82
N LEU A 24 3.70 -7.83 -4.86
CA LEU A 24 4.50 -7.51 -3.69
C LEU A 24 5.05 -6.10 -3.87
N CYS A 25 4.57 -5.18 -3.05
CA CYS A 25 4.81 -3.75 -3.18
C CYS A 25 5.85 -3.29 -2.17
N ASN A 26 6.88 -2.55 -2.64
CA ASN A 26 7.87 -1.88 -1.80
C ASN A 26 7.71 -0.36 -1.85
N VAL A 27 7.30 0.22 -0.74
CA VAL A 27 7.06 1.66 -0.63
C VAL A 27 8.07 2.32 0.30
N VAL A 28 8.42 3.57 -0.02
CA VAL A 28 9.20 4.42 0.89
C VAL A 28 8.22 4.97 1.89
N LEU A 29 8.49 4.84 3.18
CA LEU A 29 7.84 5.66 4.20
C LEU A 29 8.75 6.88 4.42
N SER A 30 8.26 8.07 4.11
CA SER A 30 8.96 9.32 4.44
C SER A 30 8.16 10.08 5.47
N THR A 31 8.70 10.21 6.69
CA THR A 31 8.17 11.18 7.65
C THR A 31 8.73 12.56 7.29
N VAL A 32 7.85 13.55 7.22
CA VAL A 32 8.15 14.97 6.89
C VAL A 32 9.28 15.60 7.71
N TRP A 33 9.66 14.98 8.83
CA TRP A 33 10.73 15.45 9.72
C TRP A 33 12.04 14.62 9.66
N SER A 34 12.06 13.48 8.97
CA SER A 34 13.18 12.53 9.00
C SER A 34 13.86 12.38 7.65
N SER A 35 14.56 13.44 7.21
CA SER A 35 15.46 13.42 6.03
C SER A 35 16.52 12.29 6.10
N LEU A 36 16.85 11.79 7.30
CA LEU A 36 17.90 10.77 7.48
C LEU A 36 17.42 9.31 7.55
N TRP A 37 16.13 9.04 7.78
CA TRP A 37 15.65 7.67 8.05
C TRP A 37 14.49 7.34 7.10
N MET A 38 14.83 6.89 5.90
CA MET A 38 13.87 6.35 4.94
C MET A 38 13.67 4.87 5.25
N SER A 39 12.58 4.52 5.93
CA SER A 39 12.20 3.12 6.08
C SER A 39 11.45 2.64 4.83
N ARG A 40 11.53 1.33 4.59
CA ARG A 40 10.80 0.68 3.50
C ARG A 40 9.75 -0.21 4.11
N HIS A 41 8.59 -0.24 3.49
CA HIS A 41 7.50 -1.10 3.89
C HIS A 41 7.08 -1.99 2.75
N TRP A 42 6.89 -3.26 3.09
CA TRP A 42 6.41 -4.26 2.16
C TRP A 42 4.97 -4.60 2.51
N PHE A 43 4.12 -4.59 1.49
CA PHE A 43 2.76 -5.12 1.59
C PHE A 43 2.40 -5.87 0.32
N ALA A 44 1.35 -6.68 0.40
CA ALA A 44 0.88 -7.47 -0.72
C ALA A 44 -0.50 -7.02 -1.18
N ILE A 45 -0.76 -7.20 -2.47
CA ILE A 45 -2.10 -7.07 -3.05
C ILE A 45 -2.46 -8.37 -3.73
N ARG A 46 -3.69 -8.82 -3.56
CA ARG A 46 -4.17 -10.06 -4.17
C ARG A 46 -5.62 -9.94 -4.61
N LYS A 47 -5.94 -10.49 -5.78
CA LYS A 47 -7.31 -10.68 -6.24
C LYS A 47 -7.82 -12.03 -5.72
N ILE A 48 -8.88 -12.01 -4.93
CA ILE A 48 -9.51 -13.20 -4.35
C ILE A 48 -10.98 -13.18 -4.77
N ARG A 49 -11.42 -14.20 -5.50
CA ARG A 49 -12.82 -14.33 -5.98
C ARG A 49 -13.34 -13.07 -6.69
N GLY A 50 -12.48 -12.42 -7.49
CA GLY A 50 -12.85 -11.23 -8.26
C GLY A 50 -12.62 -9.90 -7.54
N VAL A 51 -12.31 -9.90 -6.25
CA VAL A 51 -12.11 -8.68 -5.45
C VAL A 51 -10.63 -8.51 -5.11
N CYS A 52 -10.10 -7.31 -5.33
CA CYS A 52 -8.72 -6.97 -4.98
C CYS A 52 -8.63 -6.56 -3.51
N TYR A 53 -7.66 -7.10 -2.77
CA TYR A 53 -7.45 -6.78 -1.37
C TYR A 53 -6.05 -6.22 -1.14
N ASN A 54 -5.96 -5.15 -0.34
CA ASN A 54 -4.73 -4.75 0.32
C ASN A 54 -4.50 -5.64 1.56
N LEU A 55 -3.37 -6.33 1.57
CA LEU A 55 -2.93 -7.25 2.62
C LEU A 55 -1.76 -6.67 3.42
N ASP A 56 -1.71 -5.34 3.56
CA ASP A 56 -0.76 -4.68 4.45
C ASP A 56 -0.92 -5.17 5.89
N SER A 57 0.17 -5.64 6.49
CA SER A 57 0.22 -6.13 7.86
C SER A 57 -0.04 -5.06 8.92
N LYS A 58 0.00 -3.78 8.54
CA LYS A 58 -0.40 -2.64 9.39
C LYS A 58 -1.91 -2.49 9.50
N LEU A 59 -2.68 -3.08 8.59
CA LEU A 59 -4.14 -3.07 8.65
C LEU A 59 -4.63 -4.13 9.64
N ALA A 60 -5.69 -3.82 10.40
CA ALA A 60 -6.30 -4.78 11.31
C ALA A 60 -6.95 -5.96 10.56
N THR A 61 -7.44 -5.71 9.34
CA THR A 61 -8.06 -6.71 8.46
C THR A 61 -7.74 -6.39 7.00
N PRO A 62 -7.79 -7.38 6.07
CA PRO A 62 -7.69 -7.11 4.64
C PRO A 62 -8.68 -6.03 4.19
N MET A 63 -8.18 -5.04 3.45
CA MET A 63 -9.01 -3.94 2.95
C MET A 63 -9.36 -4.17 1.49
N GLU A 64 -10.65 -4.13 1.16
CA GLU A 64 -11.14 -4.23 -0.21
C GLU A 64 -10.79 -2.97 -1.01
N LEU A 65 -10.25 -3.17 -2.21
CA LEU A 65 -10.03 -2.14 -3.21
C LEU A 65 -11.24 -2.19 -4.15
N VAL A 66 -12.23 -1.33 -3.93
CA VAL A 66 -13.56 -1.47 -4.52
C VAL A 66 -13.58 -0.94 -5.95
N ASN A 67 -13.49 -1.85 -6.92
CA ASN A 67 -13.80 -1.71 -8.37
C ASN A 67 -13.60 -0.31 -9.01
N THR A 68 -12.48 0.34 -8.71
CA THR A 68 -12.10 1.67 -9.22
C THR A 68 -10.73 1.59 -9.88
N GLY A 69 -10.58 0.64 -10.82
CA GLY A 69 -9.37 0.30 -11.57
C GLY A 69 -8.31 1.41 -11.63
N GLU A 70 -7.07 1.04 -11.32
CA GLU A 70 -5.86 1.87 -11.41
C GLU A 70 -5.75 3.00 -10.37
N CYS A 71 -6.83 3.70 -10.05
CA CYS A 71 -6.82 4.88 -9.18
C CYS A 71 -6.51 4.54 -7.72
N GLU A 72 -7.13 3.51 -7.14
CA GLU A 72 -6.90 3.18 -5.72
C GLU A 72 -5.56 2.48 -5.48
N LEU A 73 -5.04 1.70 -6.43
CA LEU A 73 -3.69 1.15 -6.33
C LEU A 73 -2.66 2.27 -6.25
N PHE A 74 -2.85 3.31 -7.06
CA PHE A 74 -2.03 4.51 -7.04
C PHE A 74 -2.21 5.32 -5.76
N VAL A 75 -3.45 5.42 -5.23
CA VAL A 75 -3.73 6.06 -3.94
C VAL A 75 -3.04 5.30 -2.81
N VAL A 76 -3.15 3.98 -2.72
CA VAL A 76 -2.46 3.18 -1.69
C VAL A 76 -0.95 3.36 -1.78
N LEU A 77 -0.37 3.30 -2.99
CA LEU A 77 1.08 3.52 -3.17
C LEU A 77 1.51 4.95 -2.81
N LYS A 78 0.63 5.95 -2.99
CA LYS A 78 0.86 7.35 -2.59
C LYS A 78 0.66 7.58 -1.10
N GLU A 79 -0.44 7.13 -0.52
CA GLU A 79 -0.78 7.25 0.90
C GLU A 79 0.24 6.53 1.77
N SER A 80 0.74 5.38 1.32
CA SER A 80 1.84 4.67 2.00
C SER A 80 3.16 5.46 1.97
N THR A 81 3.28 6.51 1.17
CA THR A 81 4.41 7.45 1.23
C THR A 81 4.18 8.56 2.26
N THR A 82 2.93 8.78 2.70
CA THR A 82 2.49 9.93 3.50
C THR A 82 1.98 9.56 4.90
N MET A 83 1.46 8.34 5.13
CA MET A 83 0.76 7.99 6.37
C MET A 83 1.65 7.23 7.37
N GLU A 84 2.34 7.99 8.22
CA GLU A 84 2.65 7.54 9.59
C GLU A 84 2.36 8.68 10.60
N GLN A 85 1.16 9.28 10.49
CA GLN A 85 0.64 10.23 11.46
C GLN A 85 -0.85 9.98 11.75
N THR A 86 -1.20 8.85 12.38
CA THR A 86 -2.51 8.74 13.05
C THR A 86 -2.61 7.71 14.18
N HIS A 87 -1.50 7.25 14.77
CA HIS A 87 -1.61 6.39 15.96
C HIS A 87 -0.51 6.61 17.01
N LEU A 88 -0.29 7.87 17.41
CA LEU A 88 0.38 8.21 18.68
C LEU A 88 -0.24 9.50 19.25
N SER A 89 -1.51 9.42 19.66
CA SER A 89 -2.12 10.38 20.60
C SER A 89 -3.31 9.72 21.27
N GLY A 90 -3.02 8.75 22.12
CA GLY A 90 -3.91 8.32 23.20
C GLY A 90 -3.21 8.74 24.49
N GLY A 91 -3.59 9.92 25.00
CA GLY A 91 -3.16 10.37 26.32
C GLY A 91 -3.63 9.39 27.38
N ASN A 92 -2.71 9.01 28.27
CA ASN A 92 -3.06 8.50 29.58
C ASN A 92 -2.65 9.59 30.57
N ASP A 93 -3.58 10.51 30.79
CA ASP A 93 -3.65 11.25 32.03
C ASP A 93 -4.26 10.26 33.03
N ASP A 94 -3.44 9.62 33.87
CA ASP A 94 -3.89 9.04 35.13
C ASP A 94 -2.69 8.68 36.02
N LEU A 95 -2.72 9.29 37.22
CA LEU A 95 -1.85 9.20 38.43
C LEU A 95 -0.73 10.23 38.57
#